data_AF-A0A497J5U0-F1
#
_entry.id   AF-A0A497J5U0-F1
#
_cell.length_a   1.000
_cell.length_b   1.000
_cell.length_c   1.000
_cell.angle_alpha   90.00
_cell.angle_beta   90.00
_cell.angle_gamma   90.00
#
_symmetry.space_group_name_H-M   'P 1'
#
loop_
_entity.id
_entity.type
_entity.pdbx_description
1 polymer ?
#
loop_
_entity_poly.entity_id
_entity_poly.type
_entity_poly.pdbx_seq_one_letter_code
_entity_poly.pdbx_strand_id
1 'polypeptide(L)'
;MNTKGKLTITVETKVLEDAKRIAQNKGIPLSRAIENFLKFFSNPWVYCFKCGEKFYAKDTKVCPKCGWLVCPNCKACRCSLDESIAIVAFYMRRVYEELLAGRVE
;
A
#
# COMPACT_ATOMS: atom_id res chain seq x y z
N MET A 1 -29.93 -8.66 2.91
CA MET A 1 -28.79 -9.07 3.76
C MET A 1 -27.97 -7.83 4.09
N ASN A 2 -27.66 -7.59 5.36
CA ASN A 2 -26.80 -6.47 5.76
C ASN A 2 -25.35 -6.84 5.39
N THR A 3 -24.78 -6.16 4.40
CA THR A 3 -23.48 -6.52 3.79
C THR A 3 -22.26 -6.00 4.58
N LYS A 4 -22.49 -5.33 5.72
CA LYS A 4 -21.44 -4.70 6.52
C LYS A 4 -21.21 -5.44 7.83
N GLY A 5 -19.95 -5.81 8.08
CA GLY A 5 -19.50 -6.34 9.38
C GLY A 5 -19.07 -5.22 10.34
N LYS A 6 -19.17 -5.48 11.65
CA LYS A 6 -18.65 -4.59 12.70
C LYS A 6 -17.22 -4.99 13.03
N LEU A 7 -16.30 -4.02 13.01
CA LEU A 7 -14.92 -4.18 13.47
C LEU A 7 -14.78 -3.50 14.84
N THR A 8 -14.32 -4.24 15.84
CA THR A 8 -13.99 -3.71 17.17
C THR A 8 -12.51 -3.93 17.42
N ILE A 9 -11.77 -2.83 17.58
CA ILE A 9 -10.32 -2.82 17.79
C ILE A 9 -9.99 -1.83 18.91
N THR A 10 -8.94 -2.13 19.67
CA THR A 10 -8.38 -1.22 20.67
C THR A 10 -7.13 -0.58 20.12
N VAL A 11 -7.05 0.74 20.19
CA VAL A 11 -5.90 1.55 19.78
C VAL A 11 -5.65 2.62 20.85
N GLU A 12 -4.47 3.24 20.84
CA GLU A 12 -4.19 4.36 21.73
C GLU A 12 -5.19 5.51 21.51
N THR A 13 -5.70 6.09 22.60
CA THR A 13 -6.72 7.15 22.57
C THR A 13 -6.29 8.33 21.70
N LYS A 14 -5.05 8.80 21.87
CA LYS A 14 -4.51 9.94 21.12
C LYS A 14 -4.46 9.67 19.62
N VAL A 15 -4.03 8.46 19.22
CA VAL A 15 -4.01 8.01 17.82
C VAL A 15 -5.42 8.01 17.22
N LEU A 16 -6.41 7.53 17.97
CA LEU A 16 -7.81 7.53 17.51
C LEU A 16 -8.36 8.94 17.32
N GLU A 17 -8.08 9.85 18.25
CA GLU A 17 -8.52 11.24 18.20
C GLU A 17 -7.88 12.00 17.02
N ASP A 18 -6.57 11.87 16.85
CA ASP A 18 -5.84 12.47 15.74
C ASP A 18 -6.36 11.94 14.40
N ALA A 19 -6.58 10.62 14.27
CA ALA A 19 -7.13 10.01 13.07
C ALA A 19 -8.55 10.51 12.76
N LYS A 20 -9.42 10.65 13.78
CA LYS A 20 -10.78 11.20 13.61
C LYS A 20 -10.74 12.65 13.12
N ARG A 21 -9.87 13.50 13.70
CA ARG A 21 -9.70 14.90 13.28
C ARG A 21 -9.24 14.99 11.82
N ILE A 22 -8.25 14.18 11.43
CA ILE A 22 -7.75 14.16 10.04
C ILE A 22 -8.83 13.66 9.07
N ALA A 23 -9.60 12.64 9.44
CA ALA A 23 -10.71 12.15 8.62
C ALA A 23 -11.78 13.24 8.41
N GLN A 24 -12.13 13.97 9.47
CA GLN A 24 -13.05 15.10 9.42
C GLN A 24 -12.55 16.22 8.49
N ASN A 25 -11.27 16.61 8.60
CA ASN A 25 -10.66 17.61 7.72
C ASN A 25 -10.66 17.18 6.25
N LYS A 26 -10.57 15.87 5.99
CA LYS A 26 -10.66 15.28 4.64
C LYS A 26 -12.10 15.08 4.15
N GLY A 27 -13.11 15.41 4.97
CA GLY A 27 -14.52 15.21 4.62
C GLY A 27 -14.93 13.75 4.48
N ILE A 28 -14.24 12.82 5.16
CA ILE A 28 -14.56 11.38 5.09
C ILE A 28 -14.76 10.78 6.49
N PRO A 29 -15.62 9.77 6.66
CA PRO A 29 -15.69 9.04 7.91
C PRO A 29 -14.43 8.18 8.09
N LEU A 30 -13.96 8.03 9.33
CA LEU A 30 -12.79 7.20 9.65
C LEU A 30 -12.96 5.74 9.17
N SER A 31 -14.19 5.22 9.21
CA SER A 31 -14.51 3.89 8.69
C SER A 31 -14.16 3.71 7.21
N ARG A 32 -14.28 4.76 6.38
CA ARG A 32 -13.89 4.70 4.96
C ARG A 32 -12.38 4.56 4.79
N ALA A 33 -11.60 5.26 5.62
CA ALA A 33 -10.14 5.13 5.60
C ALA A 33 -9.70 3.72 6.05
N ILE A 34 -10.31 3.21 7.13
CA ILE A 34 -10.05 1.84 7.61
C ILE A 34 -10.46 0.81 6.57
N GLU A 35 -11.62 0.95 5.93
CA GLU A 35 -12.08 0.02 4.90
C GLU A 35 -11.14 0.02 3.68
N ASN A 36 -10.64 1.19 3.26
CA ASN A 36 -9.64 1.27 2.20
C ASN A 36 -8.33 0.59 2.58
N PHE A 37 -7.87 0.78 3.83
CA PHE A 37 -6.70 0.08 4.35
C PHE A 37 -6.92 -1.44 4.33
N LEU A 38 -8.05 -1.94 4.84
CA LEU A 38 -8.36 -3.38 4.85
C LEU A 38 -8.47 -3.97 3.44
N LYS A 39 -9.04 -3.23 2.48
CA LYS A 39 -9.08 -3.63 1.07
C LYS A 39 -7.68 -3.75 0.48
N PHE A 40 -6.81 -2.79 0.78
CA PHE A 40 -5.42 -2.85 0.34
C PHE A 40 -4.66 -3.99 1.04
N PHE A 41 -4.78 -4.10 2.36
CA PHE A 41 -4.12 -5.12 3.17
C PHE A 41 -4.47 -6.54 2.75
N SER A 42 -5.74 -6.79 2.37
CA SER A 42 -6.20 -8.11 1.91
C SER A 42 -5.85 -8.44 0.47
N ASN A 43 -5.65 -7.43 -0.39
CA ASN A 43 -5.26 -7.63 -1.78
C ASN A 43 -4.46 -6.41 -2.29
N PRO A 44 -3.15 -6.36 -1.97
CA PRO A 44 -2.32 -5.21 -2.27
C PRO A 44 -2.19 -4.97 -3.76
N TRP A 45 -2.15 -3.70 -4.15
CA TRP A 45 -1.91 -3.28 -5.53
C TRP A 45 -0.95 -2.12 -5.56
N VAL A 46 -0.19 -1.99 -6.64
CA VAL A 46 0.77 -0.91 -6.83
C VAL A 46 0.68 -0.36 -8.26
N TYR A 47 1.17 0.86 -8.44
CA TYR A 47 1.44 1.41 -9.77
C TYR A 47 2.88 1.11 -10.15
N CYS A 48 3.11 0.70 -11.40
CA CYS A 48 4.46 0.59 -11.94
C CYS A 48 5.07 2.00 -12.03
N PHE A 49 6.19 2.21 -11.34
CA PHE A 49 6.94 3.48 -11.40
C PHE A 49 7.47 3.81 -12.81
N LYS A 50 7.54 2.84 -13.72
CA LYS A 50 8.04 3.04 -15.09
C LYS A 50 6.92 3.34 -16.09
N CYS A 51 5.87 2.51 -16.15
CA CYS A 51 4.80 2.65 -17.14
C CYS A 51 3.47 3.16 -16.58
N GLY A 52 3.35 3.36 -15.26
CA GLY A 52 2.12 3.84 -14.63
C GLY A 52 0.99 2.81 -14.53
N GLU A 53 1.18 1.58 -14.99
CA GLU A 53 0.14 0.54 -14.94
C GLU A 53 -0.15 0.09 -13.50
N LYS A 54 -1.43 -0.07 -13.16
CA LYS A 54 -1.84 -0.64 -11.87
C LYS A 54 -1.88 -2.16 -11.96
N PHE A 55 -1.29 -2.84 -10.98
CA PHE A 55 -1.36 -4.30 -10.88
C PHE A 55 -1.41 -4.77 -9.42
N TYR A 56 -1.97 -5.96 -9.19
CA TYR A 56 -1.99 -6.58 -7.87
C TYR A 56 -0.71 -7.36 -7.63
N ALA A 57 -0.27 -7.42 -6.37
CA ALA A 57 0.97 -8.12 -5.99
C ALA A 57 0.90 -9.61 -6.34
N LYS A 58 -0.25 -10.25 -6.06
CA LYS A 58 -0.54 -11.65 -6.40
C LYS A 58 -0.48 -12.01 -7.89
N ASP A 59 -0.63 -11.02 -8.78
CA ASP A 59 -0.68 -11.24 -10.24
C ASP A 59 0.72 -11.20 -10.87
N THR A 60 1.77 -11.12 -10.06
CA THR A 60 3.14 -11.07 -10.54
C THR A 60 4.10 -11.80 -9.60
N LYS A 61 5.36 -11.84 -10.02
CA LYS A 61 6.47 -12.45 -9.29
C LYS A 61 7.40 -11.40 -8.73
N VAL A 62 8.02 -11.74 -7.60
CA VAL A 62 9.11 -10.97 -7.03
C VAL A 62 10.39 -11.27 -7.81
N CYS A 63 11.12 -10.22 -8.18
CA CYS A 63 12.42 -10.35 -8.83
C CYS A 63 13.44 -10.95 -7.85
N PRO A 64 14.10 -12.08 -8.17
CA PRO A 64 15.04 -12.73 -7.25
C PRO A 64 16.31 -11.89 -7.00
N LYS A 65 16.66 -10.98 -7.92
CA LYS A 65 17.85 -10.14 -7.81
C LYS A 65 17.67 -8.96 -6.87
N CYS A 66 16.50 -8.32 -6.88
CA CYS A 66 16.28 -7.07 -6.14
C CYS A 66 15.16 -7.13 -5.11
N GLY A 67 14.33 -8.17 -5.10
CA GLY A 67 13.22 -8.33 -4.16
C GLY A 67 12.00 -7.45 -4.46
N TRP A 68 11.88 -6.91 -5.66
CA TRP A 68 10.74 -6.06 -6.08
C TRP A 68 9.77 -6.81 -6.98
N LEU A 69 8.48 -6.45 -6.89
CA LEU A 69 7.46 -6.92 -7.82
C LEU A 69 7.84 -6.53 -9.26
N VAL A 70 7.73 -7.48 -10.18
CA VAL A 70 7.95 -7.25 -11.61
C VAL A 70 6.66 -6.72 -12.22
N CYS A 71 6.69 -5.63 -12.97
CA CYS A 71 5.48 -5.15 -13.63
C CYS A 71 5.00 -6.19 -14.66
N PRO A 72 3.74 -6.65 -14.62
CA PRO A 72 3.24 -7.61 -15.61
C PRO A 72 3.14 -7.01 -17.02
N ASN A 73 2.99 -5.68 -17.14
CA ASN A 73 2.90 -4.97 -18.41
C ASN A 73 4.29 -4.75 -19.05
N CYS A 74 5.16 -3.92 -18.44
CA CYS A 74 6.46 -3.56 -19.04
C CYS A 74 7.68 -4.38 -18.56
N LYS A 75 7.46 -5.37 -17.68
CA LYS A 75 8.49 -6.25 -17.07
C LYS A 75 9.58 -5.53 -16.25
N ALA A 76 9.40 -4.24 -15.97
CA ALA A 76 10.31 -3.47 -15.14
C ALA A 76 10.24 -3.88 -13.66
N CYS A 77 11.36 -3.77 -12.97
CA CYS A 77 11.51 -3.84 -11.52
C CYS A 77 12.67 -2.90 -11.13
N ARG A 78 13.09 -2.86 -9.85
CA ARG A 78 14.20 -1.98 -9.43
C ARG A 78 15.44 -2.10 -10.33
N CYS A 79 15.74 -3.28 -10.86
CA CYS A 79 16.92 -3.49 -11.72
C CYS A 79 16.91 -2.68 -13.02
N SER A 80 15.78 -2.12 -13.45
CA SER A 80 15.70 -1.25 -14.64
C SER A 80 15.87 0.24 -14.33
N LEU A 81 16.15 0.59 -13.08
CA LEU A 81 16.38 1.96 -12.63
C LEU A 81 17.87 2.21 -12.46
N ASP A 82 18.29 3.45 -12.69
CA ASP A 82 19.59 3.91 -12.21
C ASP A 82 19.59 3.98 -10.67
N GLU A 83 20.77 4.20 -10.09
CA GLU A 83 20.93 4.15 -8.64
C GLU A 83 20.13 5.24 -7.92
N SER A 84 20.15 6.47 -8.44
CA SER A 84 19.46 7.61 -7.82
C SER A 84 17.94 7.40 -7.81
N ILE A 85 17.33 6.94 -8.92
CA ILE A 85 15.89 6.67 -8.98
C ILE A 85 15.56 5.42 -8.16
N ALA A 86 16.43 4.40 -8.13
CA ALA A 86 16.22 3.21 -7.30
C ALA A 86 16.17 3.54 -5.80
N ILE A 87 16.98 4.50 -5.33
CA ILE A 87 16.95 5.00 -3.94
C ILE A 87 15.62 5.69 -3.63
N VAL A 88 15.15 6.58 -4.51
CA VAL A 88 13.86 7.26 -4.36
C VAL A 88 12.73 6.24 -4.29
N ALA A 89 12.71 5.29 -5.22
CA ALA A 89 11.71 4.24 -5.26
C ALA A 89 11.73 3.40 -3.97
N PHE A 90 12.92 3.05 -3.45
CA PHE A 90 13.08 2.31 -2.20
C PHE A 90 12.44 3.02 -1.00
N TYR A 91 12.70 4.32 -0.82
CA TYR A 91 12.09 5.06 0.29
C TYR A 91 10.57 5.19 0.14
N MET A 92 10.07 5.35 -1.08
CA MET A 92 8.61 5.33 -1.35
C MET A 92 8.00 3.98 -0.97
N ARG A 93 8.66 2.87 -1.32
CA ARG A 93 8.21 1.52 -0.94
C ARG A 93 8.25 1.32 0.58
N ARG A 94 9.28 1.81 1.26
CA ARG A 94 9.46 1.65 2.72
C ARG A 94 8.29 2.23 3.53
N VAL A 95 7.69 3.32 3.07
CA VAL A 95 6.46 3.87 3.70
C VAL A 95 5.33 2.85 3.70
N TYR A 96 5.14 2.11 2.61
CA TYR A 96 4.13 1.04 2.56
C TYR A 96 4.50 -0.13 3.48
N GLU A 97 5.78 -0.49 3.54
CA GLU A 97 6.21 -1.60 4.39
C GLU A 97 6.02 -1.31 5.87
N GLU A 98 6.30 -0.07 6.30
CA GLU A 98 6.03 0.40 7.67
C GLU A 98 4.52 0.48 7.94
N LEU A 99 3.71 0.86 6.95
CA LEU A 99 2.24 0.91 7.09
C LEU A 99 1.60 -0.49 7.18
N LEU A 100 2.15 -1.47 6.48
CA LEU A 100 1.59 -2.83 6.36
C LEU A 100 2.24 -3.84 7.32
N ALA A 101 3.22 -3.41 8.11
CA ALA A 101 4.04 -4.27 8.97
C ALA A 101 4.74 -5.41 8.20
N GLY A 102 5.16 -5.18 6.96
CA GLY A 102 5.75 -6.22 6.11
C GLY A 102 5.91 -5.82 4.65
N ARG A 103 6.49 -6.72 3.84
CA ARG A 103 6.64 -6.50 2.40
C ARG A 103 5.28 -6.58 1.70
N VAL A 104 5.13 -5.82 0.63
CA VAL A 104 4.02 -5.99 -0.31
C VAL A 104 4.34 -7.18 -1.21
N GLU A 105 3.62 -8.29 -1.04
CA GLU A 105 3.73 -9.53 -1.81
C GLU A 105 2.37 -10.09 -2.22
#